data_AF-A0A6P1GQL0-F1
#
_entry.id   AF-A0A6P1GQL0-F1
#
_cell.length_a   1.000
_cell.length_b   1.000
_cell.length_c   1.000
_cell.angle_alpha   90.00
_cell.angle_beta   90.00
_cell.angle_gamma   90.00
#
_symmetry.space_group_name_H-M   'P 1'
#
loop_
_entity.id
_entity.type
_entity.pdbx_description
1 polymer ?
#
loop_
_entity_poly.entity_id
_entity_poly.type
_entity_poly.pdbx_seq_one_letter_code
_entity_poly.pdbx_strand_id
1 'polypeptide(L)'
;MDATAILHLFQNRMGPLNARLAHGSGLSGVQLRKVIPQGMVFTGQYIPHLNALVKVYVDQFVTEGIVSARNDGCGSLIFVRPAAPFQ
;
A
#
# COMPACT_ATOMS: atom_id res chain seq x y z
N MET A 1 -15.08 -1.69 -0.40
CA MET A 1 -14.19 -1.77 -1.58
C MET A 1 -12.99 -2.59 -1.16
N ASP A 2 -12.67 -3.66 -1.89
CA ASP A 2 -11.67 -4.65 -1.50
C ASP A 2 -10.47 -4.68 -2.46
N ALA A 3 -9.26 -4.67 -1.90
CA ALA A 3 -8.03 -4.88 -2.67
C ALA A 3 -7.63 -6.37 -2.64
N THR A 4 -8.60 -7.25 -2.86
CA THR A 4 -8.45 -8.71 -2.71
C THR A 4 -7.36 -9.29 -3.62
N ALA A 5 -7.12 -8.69 -4.80
CA ALA A 5 -6.00 -9.08 -5.66
C ALA A 5 -4.62 -8.88 -4.99
N ILE A 6 -4.43 -7.78 -4.25
CA ILE A 6 -3.18 -7.51 -3.51
C ILE A 6 -3.06 -8.47 -2.32
N LEU A 7 -4.18 -8.81 -1.67
CA LEU A 7 -4.20 -9.82 -0.61
C LEU A 7 -3.76 -11.19 -1.13
N HIS A 8 -4.30 -11.65 -2.26
CA HIS A 8 -3.89 -12.92 -2.87
C HIS A 8 -2.41 -12.93 -3.23
N LEU A 9 -1.88 -11.84 -3.80
CA LEU A 9 -0.45 -11.70 -4.06
C LEU A 9 0.38 -11.81 -2.78
N PHE A 10 -0.06 -11.15 -1.72
CA PHE A 10 0.63 -11.15 -0.44
C PHE A 10 0.65 -12.55 0.20
N GLN A 11 -0.48 -13.27 0.16
CA GLN A 11 -0.61 -14.62 0.72
C GLN A 11 0.23 -15.67 -0.02
N ASN A 12 0.42 -15.50 -1.33
CA ASN A 12 1.15 -16.46 -2.16
C ASN A 12 2.68 -16.23 -2.16
N ARG A 13 3.21 -15.18 -1.51
CA ARG A 13 4.65 -14.94 -1.40
C ARG A 13 5.24 -15.47 -0.09
N MET A 14 6.39 -16.15 -0.17
CA MET A 14 7.18 -16.57 0.99
C MET A 14 8.09 -15.47 1.56
N GLY A 15 7.65 -14.20 1.57
CA GLY A 15 8.48 -13.09 2.05
C GLY A 15 7.84 -11.71 1.95
N PRO A 16 8.55 -10.65 2.39
CA PRO A 16 8.04 -9.28 2.33
C PRO A 16 7.74 -8.89 0.88
N LEU A 17 6.52 -8.39 0.66
CA LEU A 17 6.07 -7.92 -0.64
C LEU A 17 6.48 -6.45 -0.80
N ASN A 18 7.42 -6.19 -1.71
CA ASN A 18 7.84 -4.82 -2.02
C ASN A 18 6.75 -4.10 -2.80
N ALA A 19 6.56 -2.82 -2.51
CA ALA A 19 5.63 -1.94 -3.17
C ALA A 19 6.25 -0.54 -3.33
N ARG A 20 5.61 0.29 -4.15
CA ARG A 20 5.93 1.73 -4.25
C ARG A 20 4.72 2.55 -3.85
N LEU A 21 4.95 3.58 -3.05
CA LEU A 21 3.93 4.49 -2.56
C LEU A 21 4.15 5.86 -3.19
N ALA A 22 3.18 6.32 -3.97
CA ALA A 22 3.20 7.62 -4.61
C ALA A 22 2.31 8.61 -3.87
N HIS A 23 2.85 9.81 -3.65
CA HIS A 23 2.18 10.92 -2.99
C HIS A 23 2.68 12.25 -3.59
N GLY A 24 1.80 13.01 -4.23
CA GLY A 24 2.20 14.18 -5.03
C GLY A 24 3.11 13.77 -6.19
N SER A 25 4.25 14.44 -6.33
CA SER A 25 5.32 14.08 -7.28
C SER A 25 6.33 13.05 -6.74
N GLY A 26 6.19 12.66 -5.46
CA GLY A 26 7.12 11.74 -4.80
C GLY A 26 6.73 10.28 -4.99
N LEU A 27 7.74 9.42 -5.12
CA LEU A 27 7.61 7.96 -5.17
C LEU A 27 8.60 7.33 -4.19
N SER A 28 8.09 6.56 -3.23
CA SER A 28 8.90 5.95 -2.16
C SER A 28 8.73 4.43 -2.15
N GLY A 29 9.84 3.70 -1.97
CA GLY A 29 9.80 2.25 -1.78
C GLY A 29 9.28 1.89 -0.38
N VAL A 30 8.36 0.94 -0.32
CA VAL A 30 7.81 0.42 0.94
C VAL A 30 7.76 -1.11 0.90
N GLN A 31 7.73 -1.74 2.07
CA GLN A 31 7.51 -3.17 2.24
C GLN A 31 6.18 -3.41 2.92
N LEU A 32 5.34 -4.25 2.32
CA LEU A 32 4.08 -4.66 2.91
C LEU A 32 4.37 -5.67 4.03
N ARG A 33 3.81 -5.41 5.21
CA ARG A 33 3.95 -6.24 6.41
C ARG A 33 2.68 -7.03 6.70
N LYS A 34 1.52 -6.46 6.36
CA LYS A 34 0.21 -7.09 6.48
C LYS A 34 -0.72 -6.52 5.43
N VAL A 35 -1.53 -7.37 4.81
CA VAL A 35 -2.60 -6.96 3.91
C VAL A 35 -3.91 -7.57 4.41
N ILE A 36 -4.98 -6.79 4.41
CA ILE A 36 -6.35 -7.23 4.63
C ILE A 36 -7.23 -6.66 3.50
N PRO A 37 -8.45 -7.14 3.26
CA PRO A 37 -9.25 -6.67 2.14
C PRO A 37 -9.48 -5.14 2.14
N GLN A 38 -9.54 -4.52 3.31
CA GLN A 38 -9.85 -3.08 3.48
C GLN A 38 -8.62 -2.18 3.67
N GLY A 39 -7.41 -2.74 3.80
CA GLY A 39 -6.22 -1.93 4.04
C GLY A 39 -4.93 -2.73 4.11
N MET A 40 -3.84 -2.04 4.40
CA MET A 40 -2.54 -2.68 4.60
C MET A 40 -1.70 -1.94 5.64
N VAL A 41 -0.73 -2.66 6.17
CA VAL A 41 0.37 -2.14 6.99
C VAL A 41 1.65 -2.29 6.20
N PHE A 42 2.45 -1.23 6.17
CA PHE A 42 3.69 -1.16 5.41
C PHE A 42 4.79 -0.47 6.21
N THR A 43 6.04 -0.73 5.84
CA THR A 43 7.22 -0.06 6.38
C THR A 43 7.99 0.63 5.27
N GLY A 44 8.60 1.78 5.56
CA GLY A 44 9.38 2.52 4.57
C GLY A 44 10.07 3.74 5.18
N GLN A 45 11.05 4.29 4.46
CA GLN A 45 11.83 5.45 4.92
C GLN A 45 11.00 6.74 4.94
N TYR A 46 10.04 6.86 4.02
CA TYR A 46 9.14 8.00 3.93
C TYR A 46 7.70 7.53 3.91
N ILE A 47 6.93 8.02 4.89
CA ILE A 47 5.50 7.76 5.02
C ILE A 47 4.79 9.11 4.95
N PRO A 48 3.81 9.30 4.05
CA PRO A 48 3.03 10.54 3.96
C PRO A 48 2.29 10.87 5.26
N HIS A 49 1.79 12.10 5.37
CA HIS A 49 1.05 12.56 6.55
C HIS A 49 -0.28 11.80 6.71
N LEU A 50 -0.85 11.85 7.91
CA LEU A 50 -2.17 11.27 8.18
C LEU A 50 -3.22 11.89 7.24
N ASN A 51 -4.18 11.08 6.81
CA ASN A 51 -5.24 11.42 5.86
C ASN A 51 -4.77 11.73 4.43
N ALA A 52 -3.48 11.58 4.13
CA ALA A 52 -2.98 11.73 2.76
C ALA A 52 -3.56 10.64 1.85
N LEU A 53 -4.07 11.05 0.68
CA LEU A 53 -4.44 10.14 -0.40
C LEU A 53 -3.17 9.71 -1.15
N VAL A 54 -2.96 8.40 -1.24
CA VAL A 54 -1.76 7.80 -1.84
C VAL A 54 -2.13 6.76 -2.87
N LYS A 55 -1.29 6.62 -3.90
CA LYS A 55 -1.35 5.49 -4.84
C LYS A 55 -0.31 4.45 -4.42
N VAL A 56 -0.70 3.18 -4.38
CA VAL A 56 0.19 2.07 -4.06
C VAL A 56 0.31 1.15 -5.26
N TYR A 57 1.54 0.94 -5.69
CA TYR A 57 1.94 0.10 -6.81
C TYR A 57 2.53 -1.18 -6.22
N VAL A 58 1.87 -2.32 -6.45
CA VAL A 58 2.26 -3.63 -5.94
C VAL A 58 2.29 -4.62 -7.09
N ASP A 59 3.49 -5.09 -7.43
CA ASP A 59 3.71 -5.99 -8.57
C ASP A 59 3.14 -5.40 -9.87
N GLN A 60 2.01 -5.92 -10.37
CA GLN A 60 1.28 -5.44 -11.56
C GLN A 60 0.00 -4.66 -11.24
N PHE A 61 -0.31 -4.43 -9.96
CA PHE A 61 -1.53 -3.78 -9.52
C PHE A 61 -1.28 -2.39 -8.94
N VAL A 62 -2.22 -1.48 -9.18
CA VAL A 62 -2.34 -0.18 -8.52
C VAL A 62 -3.61 -0.14 -7.69
N THR A 63 -3.55 0.53 -6.55
CA THR A 63 -4.72 0.88 -5.74
C THR A 63 -4.51 2.26 -5.13
N GLU A 64 -5.60 2.85 -4.63
CA GLU A 64 -5.57 4.10 -3.86
C GLU A 64 -5.99 3.84 -2.43
N GLY A 65 -5.32 4.51 -1.50
CA GLY A 65 -5.63 4.44 -0.09
C GLY A 65 -5.40 5.75 0.63
N ILE A 66 -5.98 5.87 1.83
CA ILE A 66 -5.76 6.99 2.73
C ILE A 66 -4.87 6.50 3.88
N VAL A 67 -3.80 7.24 4.19
CA VAL A 67 -2.95 6.95 5.35
C VAL A 67 -3.75 7.15 6.62
N SER A 68 -4.00 6.07 7.36
CA SER A 68 -4.82 6.07 8.57
C SER A 68 -4.01 6.07 9.86
N ALA A 69 -2.76 5.59 9.79
CA ALA A 69 -1.82 5.65 10.90
C ALA A 69 -0.38 5.76 10.36
N ARG A 70 0.50 6.40 11.13
CA ARG A 70 1.93 6.43 10.87
C ARG A 70 2.72 6.53 12.18
N ASN A 71 3.90 5.95 12.19
CA ASN A 71 4.96 6.17 13.18
C ASN A 71 6.31 6.21 12.45
N ASP A 72 7.42 6.22 13.20
CA ASP A 72 8.77 6.22 12.63
C ASP A 72 9.06 4.91 11.88
N GLY A 73 8.79 4.93 10.57
CA GLY A 73 9.11 3.84 9.64
C GLY A 73 7.99 2.83 9.39
N CYS A 74 6.85 2.91 10.09
CA CYS A 74 5.66 2.08 9.82
C CYS A 74 4.40 2.92 9.57
N GLY A 75 3.55 2.45 8.66
CA GLY A 75 2.35 3.14 8.23
C GLY A 75 1.23 2.15 7.96
N SER A 76 0.00 2.65 8.11
CA SER A 76 -1.22 1.93 7.75
C SER A 76 -2.02 2.77 6.78
N LEU A 77 -2.67 2.11 5.84
CA LEU A 77 -3.63 2.76 4.95
C LEU A 77 -4.92 1.97 4.84
N ILE A 78 -6.00 2.68 4.58
CA ILE A 78 -7.32 2.13 4.26
C ILE A 78 -7.52 2.29 2.75
N PHE A 79 -7.90 1.21 2.07
CA PHE A 79 -8.19 1.25 0.64
C PHE A 79 -9.45 2.06 0.35
N VAL A 80 -9.34 2.97 -0.62
CA VAL A 80 -10.48 3.78 -1.11
C VAL A 80 -10.86 3.45 -2.55
N ARG A 81 -10.03 2.68 -3.26
CA ARG A 81 -10.35 2.11 -4.57
C ARG A 81 -9.95 0.63 -4.64
N PRO A 82 -10.64 -0.20 -5.43
CA PRO A 82 -10.20 -1.57 -5.68
C PRO A 82 -8.82 -1.58 -6.33
N ALA A 83 -8.13 -2.72 -6.22
CA ALA A 83 -6.89 -2.94 -6.96
C ALA A 83 -7.20 -3.18 -8.45
N ALA A 84 -6.45 -2.51 -9.34
CA ALA A 84 -6.58 -2.64 -10.78
C ALA A 84 -5.19 -2.88 -11.41
N PRO A 85 -5.09 -3.52 -12.59
CA PRO A 85 -3.82 -3.65 -13.31
C PRO A 85 -3.23 -2.28 -13.68
N PHE A 86 -1.90 -2.19 -13.81
CA PHE A 86 -1.28 -1.03 -14.44
C PHE A 86 -1.75 -0.91 -15.90
N GLN A 87 -2.10 0.30 -16.31
CA GLN A 87 -2.30 0.68 -17.70
C GLN A 87 -1.06 1.40 -18.22
#